data_AF-A0A7H8TBD8-F1
#
_entry.id   AF-A0A7H8TBD8-F1
#
_cell.length_a   1.000
_cell.length_b   1.000
_cell.length_c   1.000
_cell.angle_alpha   90.00
_cell.angle_beta   90.00
_cell.angle_gamma   90.00
#
_symmetry.space_group_name_H-M   'P 1'
#
loop_
_entity.id
_entity.type
_entity.pdbx_description
1 polymer ?
#
loop_
_entity_poly.entity_id
_entity_poly.type
_entity_poly.pdbx_seq_one_letter_code
_entity_poly.pdbx_strand_id
1 'polypeptide(L)'
;MTAQPDHSGEFQPPMRTLKDLREALSTWGFPGDREKFEAELEAIDLDDLTKVRELAQAYRHRVLLKYSAAGMLALARTTEDVESELRRKLAERAAG
;
A
#
# COMPACT_ATOMS: atom_id res chain seq x y z
N MET A 1 7.75 29.54 -17.08
CA MET A 1 7.11 28.66 -16.08
C MET A 1 6.61 27.43 -16.80
N THR A 2 7.29 26.29 -16.68
CA THR A 2 6.82 25.02 -17.23
C THR A 2 6.06 24.30 -16.11
N ALA A 3 4.74 24.25 -16.23
CA ALA A 3 3.91 23.41 -15.37
C ALA A 3 4.36 21.96 -15.56
N GLN A 4 4.94 21.35 -14.53
CA GLN A 4 5.10 19.91 -14.48
C GLN A 4 3.69 19.31 -14.47
N PRO A 5 3.38 18.35 -15.35
CA PRO A 5 2.10 17.68 -15.30
C PRO A 5 2.00 16.97 -13.96
N ASP A 6 0.99 17.33 -13.16
CA ASP A 6 0.51 16.56 -12.02
C ASP A 6 0.46 15.08 -12.43
N HIS A 7 1.42 14.28 -11.97
CA HIS A 7 1.35 12.83 -12.05
C HIS A 7 0.34 12.33 -11.00
N SER A 8 -0.91 12.78 -11.15
CA SER A 8 -2.11 12.23 -10.51
C SER A 8 -2.57 10.98 -11.26
N GLY A 9 -1.63 10.13 -11.63
CA GLY A 9 -1.91 8.75 -11.97
C GLY A 9 -1.68 7.95 -10.70
N GLU A 10 -2.70 7.79 -9.86
CA GLU A 10 -2.71 6.71 -8.88
C GLU A 10 -2.50 5.42 -9.65
N PHE A 11 -1.25 4.96 -9.76
CA PHE A 11 -0.95 3.69 -10.37
C PHE A 11 -1.56 2.64 -9.45
N GLN A 12 -2.72 2.18 -9.88
CA GLN A 12 -3.37 1.02 -9.32
C GLN A 12 -2.90 -0.13 -10.20
N PRO A 13 -2.02 -1.01 -9.71
CA PRO A 13 -1.70 -2.21 -10.46
C PRO A 13 -3.03 -2.89 -10.80
N PRO A 14 -3.22 -3.36 -12.05
CA PRO A 14 -4.45 -4.05 -12.40
C PRO A 14 -4.52 -5.27 -11.48
N MET A 15 -5.42 -5.26 -10.51
CA MET A 15 -5.63 -6.36 -9.57
C MET A 15 -7.09 -6.81 -9.67
N ARG A 16 -7.64 -6.84 -10.89
CA ARG A 16 -9.06 -7.19 -11.12
C ARG A 16 -9.27 -8.70 -11.04
N THR A 17 -8.26 -9.50 -11.37
CA THR A 17 -8.28 -10.96 -11.28
C THR A 17 -7.26 -11.51 -10.27
N LEU A 18 -7.41 -12.78 -9.88
CA LEU A 18 -6.41 -13.47 -9.05
C LEU A 18 -5.07 -13.62 -9.79
N LYS A 19 -5.11 -13.78 -11.12
CA LYS A 19 -3.91 -13.80 -11.95
C LYS A 19 -3.16 -12.48 -11.83
N ASP A 20 -3.87 -11.36 -11.99
CA ASP A 20 -3.24 -10.06 -11.91
C ASP A 20 -2.71 -9.79 -10.48
N LEU A 21 -3.42 -10.28 -9.44
CA LEU A 21 -2.93 -10.20 -8.06
C LEU A 21 -1.62 -10.99 -7.86
N ARG A 22 -1.48 -12.19 -8.43
CA ARG A 22 -0.23 -12.96 -8.37
C ARG A 22 0.93 -12.23 -9.04
N GLU A 23 0.70 -11.67 -10.22
CA GLU A 23 1.70 -10.86 -10.93
C GLU A 23 2.06 -9.61 -10.12
N ALA A 24 1.07 -8.99 -9.47
CA ALA A 24 1.28 -7.83 -8.63
C ALA A 24 2.07 -8.16 -7.36
N LEU A 25 1.82 -9.30 -6.72
CA LEU A 25 2.61 -9.77 -5.58
C LEU A 25 4.04 -10.13 -5.99
N SER A 26 4.23 -10.70 -7.18
CA SER A 26 5.56 -11.03 -7.69
C SER A 26 6.40 -9.79 -8.01
N THR A 27 5.76 -8.73 -8.52
CA THR A 27 6.44 -7.52 -9.02
C THR A 27 6.55 -6.45 -7.94
N TRP A 28 5.49 -6.26 -7.16
CA TRP A 28 5.36 -5.17 -6.18
C TRP A 28 5.13 -5.67 -4.75
N GLY A 29 4.88 -6.96 -4.50
CA GLY A 29 4.71 -7.50 -3.15
C GLY A 29 5.99 -7.46 -2.30
N PHE A 30 5.90 -7.90 -1.05
CA PHE A 30 7.08 -8.20 -0.24
C PHE A 30 7.68 -9.54 -0.67
N PRO A 31 9.00 -9.76 -0.51
CA PRO A 31 9.60 -11.06 -0.77
C PRO A 31 8.87 -12.15 0.04
N GLY A 32 8.47 -13.23 -0.63
CA GLY A 32 7.69 -14.34 -0.06
C GLY A 32 6.17 -14.14 -0.03
N ASP A 33 5.64 -12.96 -0.35
CA ASP A 33 4.18 -12.73 -0.35
C ASP A 33 3.45 -13.59 -1.38
N ARG A 34 4.06 -13.79 -2.55
CA ARG A 34 3.49 -14.65 -3.59
C ARG A 34 3.37 -16.10 -3.11
N GLU A 35 4.44 -16.64 -2.53
CA GLU A 35 4.47 -18.02 -2.04
C GLU A 35 3.48 -18.22 -0.89
N LYS A 36 3.39 -17.25 0.02
CA LYS A 36 2.42 -17.27 1.11
C LYS A 36 0.98 -17.18 0.62
N PHE A 37 0.72 -16.31 -0.36
CA PHE A 37 -0.60 -16.18 -0.98
C PHE A 37 -1.05 -17.47 -1.64
N GLU A 38 -0.17 -18.16 -2.37
CA GLU A 38 -0.50 -19.44 -3.00
C GLU A 38 -0.77 -20.53 -1.95
N ALA A 39 0.06 -20.62 -0.91
CA ALA A 39 -0.16 -21.59 0.16
C ALA A 39 -1.47 -21.35 0.93
N GLU A 40 -1.83 -20.09 1.20
CA GLU A 40 -3.11 -19.76 1.83
C GLU A 40 -4.29 -20.02 0.88
N LEU A 41 -4.12 -19.81 -0.43
CA LEU A 41 -5.15 -20.10 -1.43
C LEU A 41 -5.39 -21.60 -1.58
N GLU A 42 -4.34 -22.43 -1.52
CA GLU A 42 -4.45 -23.90 -1.53
C GLU A 42 -5.11 -24.46 -0.26
N ALA A 43 -4.96 -23.77 0.88
CA ALA A 43 -5.56 -24.17 2.15
C ALA A 43 -7.06 -23.78 2.26
N ILE A 44 -7.55 -22.90 1.39
CA ILE A 44 -8.94 -22.46 1.36
C ILE A 44 -9.77 -23.38 0.47
N ASP A 45 -10.97 -23.70 0.91
CA ASP A 45 -11.99 -24.31 0.06
C ASP A 45 -12.38 -23.32 -1.05
N LEU A 46 -12.07 -23.65 -2.31
CA LEU A 46 -12.29 -22.77 -3.46
C LEU A 46 -13.77 -22.52 -3.75
N ASP A 47 -14.67 -23.37 -3.23
CA ASP A 47 -16.11 -23.14 -3.29
C ASP A 47 -16.56 -22.06 -2.28
N ASP A 48 -15.75 -21.77 -1.26
CA ASP A 48 -15.96 -20.64 -0.34
C ASP A 48 -15.42 -19.33 -0.95
N LEU A 49 -16.19 -18.79 -1.90
CA LEU A 49 -15.87 -17.54 -2.60
C LEU A 49 -15.72 -16.34 -1.65
N THR A 50 -16.31 -16.39 -0.46
CA THR A 50 -16.15 -15.33 0.55
C THR A 50 -14.70 -15.31 1.05
N LYS A 51 -14.17 -16.47 1.45
CA LYS A 51 -12.78 -16.57 1.91
C LYS A 51 -11.78 -16.23 0.82
N VAL A 52 -12.00 -16.70 -0.41
CA VAL A 52 -11.15 -16.35 -1.55
C VAL A 52 -11.13 -14.84 -1.79
N ARG A 53 -12.30 -14.17 -1.67
CA ARG A 53 -12.40 -12.72 -1.80
C ARG A 53 -11.67 -11.99 -0.66
N GLU A 54 -11.82 -12.43 0.58
CA GLU A 54 -11.16 -11.83 1.75
C GLU A 54 -9.63 -11.95 1.64
N LEU A 55 -9.13 -13.14 1.31
CA LEU A 55 -7.70 -13.38 1.08
C LEU A 55 -7.18 -12.44 -0.02
N ALA A 56 -7.88 -12.39 -1.16
CA ALA A 56 -7.47 -11.53 -2.26
C ALA A 56 -7.54 -10.03 -1.92
N GLN A 57 -8.42 -9.60 -1.01
CA GLN A 57 -8.46 -8.21 -0.54
C GLN A 57 -7.31 -7.88 0.41
N ALA A 58 -6.97 -8.78 1.33
CA ALA A 58 -5.85 -8.61 2.25
C ALA A 58 -4.54 -8.38 1.49
N TYR A 59 -4.27 -9.21 0.47
CA TYR A 59 -3.06 -9.11 -0.33
C TYR A 59 -3.06 -7.88 -1.27
N ARG A 60 -4.21 -7.50 -1.84
CA ARG A 60 -4.33 -6.22 -2.56
C ARG A 60 -3.99 -5.03 -1.67
N HIS A 61 -4.51 -5.01 -0.44
CA HIS A 61 -4.21 -3.94 0.51
C HIS A 61 -2.71 -3.86 0.81
N ARG A 62 -2.04 -5.01 0.93
CA ARG A 62 -0.61 -5.09 1.17
C ARG A 62 0.24 -4.54 0.02
N VAL A 63 -0.15 -4.83 -1.23
CA VAL A 63 0.48 -4.24 -2.42
C VAL A 63 0.27 -2.72 -2.46
N LEU A 64 -0.96 -2.26 -2.18
CA LEU A 64 -1.28 -0.83 -2.14
C LEU A 64 -0.56 -0.09 -1.01
N LEU A 65 -0.34 -0.70 0.15
CA LEU A 65 0.43 -0.10 1.25
C LEU A 65 1.86 0.24 0.84
N LYS A 66 2.50 -0.63 0.04
CA LYS A 66 3.84 -0.37 -0.49
C LYS A 66 3.82 0.70 -1.59
N TYR A 67 2.72 0.79 -2.35
CA TYR A 67 2.56 1.74 -3.45
C TYR A 67 2.07 3.13 -3.02
N SER A 68 1.47 3.25 -1.83
CA SER A 68 1.05 4.52 -1.26
C SER A 68 2.25 5.46 -1.18
N ALA A 69 2.30 6.44 -2.09
CA ALA A 69 3.28 7.51 -2.09
C ALA A 69 3.27 8.26 -0.74
N ALA A 70 2.13 8.29 -0.04
CA ALA A 70 2.02 8.80 1.32
C ALA A 70 2.72 7.89 2.36
N GLY A 71 2.71 6.57 2.19
CA GLY A 71 3.44 5.62 3.03
C GLY A 71 4.96 5.71 2.83
N MET A 72 5.42 5.81 1.58
CA MET A 72 6.84 6.03 1.27
C MET A 72 7.32 7.44 1.69
N LEU A 73 6.51 8.49 1.53
CA LEU A 73 6.82 9.84 2.04
C LEU A 73 6.82 9.90 3.58
N ALA A 74 5.91 9.18 4.25
CA ALA A 74 5.89 9.07 5.71
C ALA A 74 7.12 8.31 6.25
N LEU A 75 7.62 7.31 5.53
CA LEU A 75 8.85 6.60 5.86
C LEU A 75 10.12 7.40 5.50
N ALA A 76 10.06 8.27 4.49
CA ALA A 76 11.16 9.15 4.09
C ALA A 76 11.28 10.42 4.94
N ARG A 77 10.24 10.79 5.70
CA ARG A 77 10.34 11.84 6.72
C ARG A 77 11.27 11.37 7.84
N THR A 78 12.36 12.10 8.06
CA THR A 78 13.23 11.89 9.22
C THR A 78 12.48 12.22 10.50
N THR A 79 12.82 11.54 11.59
CA THR A 79 12.25 11.80 12.92
C THR A 79 12.39 13.27 13.33
N GLU A 80 13.46 13.94 12.90
CA GLU A 80 13.71 15.37 13.11
C GLU A 80 12.69 16.30 12.40
N ASP A 81 12.22 15.93 11.20
CA ASP A 81 11.21 16.70 10.44
C ASP A 81 9.84 16.62 11.14
N VAL A 82 9.49 15.44 11.63
CA VAL A 82 8.26 15.19 12.39
C VAL A 82 8.29 15.91 13.75
N GLU A 83 9.42 15.87 14.45
CA GLU A 83 9.58 16.55 15.75
C GLU A 83 9.49 18.07 15.62
N SER A 84 10.07 18.63 14.55
CA SER A 84 10.02 20.06 14.25
C SER A 84 8.60 20.53 13.91
N GLU A 85 7.86 19.75 13.12
CA GLU A 85 6.46 20.03 12.79
C GLU A 85 5.55 19.96 14.03
N LEU A 86 5.81 19.01 14.94
CA LEU A 86 5.07 18.87 16.19
C LEU A 86 5.29 20.08 17.12
N ARG A 87 6.55 20.52 17.29
CA ARG A 87 6.88 21.71 18.09
C ARG A 87 6.21 22.96 17.55
N ARG A 88 6.20 23.15 16.22
CA ARG A 88 5.55 24.29 15.59
C ARG A 88 4.04 24.30 15.85
N LYS A 89 3.36 23.17 15.63
CA LYS A 89 1.90 23.07 15.86
C LYS A 89 1.51 23.28 17.33
N LEU A 90 2.35 22.85 18.28
CA LEU A 90 2.13 23.10 19.70
C LEU A 90 2.30 24.58 20.05
N ALA A 91 3.29 25.26 19.47
CA ALA A 91 3.48 26.70 19.66
C ALA A 91 2.33 27.52 19.04
N GLU A 92 1.88 27.15 17.84
CA GLU A 92 0.74 27.79 17.16
C GLU A 92 -0.57 27.66 17.97
N ARG A 93 -0.76 26.53 18.67
CA ARG A 93 -1.91 26.32 19.57
C ARG A 93 -1.78 27.00 20.93
N ALA A 94 -0.57 27.30 21.39
CA ALA A 94 -0.33 28.02 22.63
C ALA A 94 -0.42 29.54 22.46
N ALA A 95 -0.35 30.03 21.21
CA ALA A 95 -0.36 31.45 20.87
C ALA A 95 -1.74 31.99 20.40
N GLY A 96 -2.78 31.15 20.39
CA GLY A 96 -4.16 31.53 20.07
C GLY A 96 -5.10 31.18 21.22
#